data_AF-A0A962SBW9-F1
#
_entry.id   AF-A0A962SBW9-F1
#
_cell.length_a   1.000
_cell.length_b   1.000
_cell.length_c   1.000
_cell.angle_alpha   90.00
_cell.angle_beta   90.00
_cell.angle_gamma   90.00
#
_symmetry.space_group_name_H-M   'P 1'
#
loop_
_entity.id
_entity.type
_entity.pdbx_description
1 polymer ?
#
loop_
_entity_poly.entity_id
_entity_poly.type
_entity_poly.pdbx_seq_one_letter_code
_entity_poly.pdbx_strand_id
1 'polypeptide(L)'
;MAIQNIQYLKTRTLLSDKGTYLLMLESRGHLMIEVGKRGAMALEPGFYLYVGSAFGPGGIKARVGRHLSADKPLRWHIDYLRRVTTVREVCISYDPRQLESKWVDA
;
A
#
# COMPACT_ATOMS: atom_id res chain seq x y z
N MET A 1 -19.13 -8.79 11.73
CA MET A 1 -19.71 -8.55 10.39
C MET A 1 -18.71 -9.08 9.38
N ALA A 2 -19.01 -10.20 8.72
CA ALA A 2 -18.04 -10.94 7.92
C ALA A 2 -17.61 -10.11 6.70
N ILE A 3 -16.32 -9.79 6.61
CA ILE A 3 -15.71 -9.21 5.40
C ILE A 3 -15.63 -10.35 4.37
N GLN A 4 -16.76 -10.65 3.73
CA GLN A 4 -16.77 -11.50 2.56
C GLN A 4 -16.15 -10.69 1.41
N ASN A 5 -15.14 -11.25 0.76
CA ASN A 5 -14.42 -10.74 -0.42
C ASN A 5 -13.09 -10.01 -0.13
N ILE A 6 -12.24 -10.57 0.74
CA ILE A 6 -10.78 -10.34 0.60
C ILE A 6 -10.30 -11.30 -0.49
N GLN A 7 -10.10 -10.80 -1.71
CA GLN A 7 -9.46 -11.57 -2.77
C GLN A 7 -7.93 -11.55 -2.54
N TYR A 8 -7.38 -12.71 -2.17
CA TYR A 8 -5.94 -12.97 -2.17
C TYR A 8 -5.43 -13.01 -3.61
N LEU A 9 -5.03 -11.86 -4.16
CA LEU A 9 -4.43 -11.80 -5.49
C LEU A 9 -2.93 -12.04 -5.39
N LYS A 10 -2.52 -13.31 -5.57
CA LYS A 10 -1.18 -13.65 -6.10
C LYS A 10 -1.11 -13.14 -7.54
N THR A 11 -0.79 -11.86 -7.70
CA THR A 11 -0.39 -11.15 -8.92
C THR A 11 -0.79 -11.81 -10.24
N ARG A 12 -2.10 -11.91 -10.53
CA ARG A 12 -2.60 -12.22 -11.87
C ARG A 12 -3.55 -11.11 -12.28
N THR A 13 -2.96 -10.10 -12.91
CA THR A 13 -3.60 -8.93 -13.55
C THR A 13 -4.37 -8.00 -12.62
N LEU A 14 -3.78 -6.84 -12.30
CA LEU A 14 -4.50 -5.75 -11.63
C LEU A 14 -5.55 -5.14 -12.56
N LEU A 15 -6.79 -5.06 -12.10
CA LEU A 15 -7.87 -4.38 -12.81
C LEU A 15 -7.81 -2.86 -12.63
N SER A 16 -8.30 -2.12 -13.63
CA SER A 16 -8.35 -0.65 -13.61
C SER A 16 -9.55 -0.09 -12.83
N ASP A 17 -10.32 -0.95 -12.18
CA ASP A 17 -11.46 -0.60 -11.35
C ASP A 17 -11.06 0.22 -10.12
N LYS A 18 -12.04 0.98 -9.60
CA LYS A 18 -11.88 1.77 -8.38
C LYS A 18 -11.93 0.85 -7.14
N GLY A 19 -11.33 1.30 -6.06
CA GLY A 19 -11.38 0.56 -4.80
C GLY A 19 -10.39 1.04 -3.76
N THR A 20 -10.23 0.23 -2.72
CA THR A 20 -9.25 0.37 -1.64
C THR A 20 -8.23 -0.74 -1.72
N TYR A 21 -6.98 -0.46 -1.38
CA TYR A 21 -5.90 -1.43 -1.34
C TYR A 21 -5.10 -1.31 -0.05
N LEU A 22 -4.46 -2.42 0.32
CA LEU A 22 -3.47 -2.52 1.39
C LEU A 22 -2.18 -3.08 0.81
N LEU A 23 -1.06 -2.45 1.15
CA LEU A 23 0.28 -2.94 0.87
C LEU A 23 0.91 -3.38 2.18
N MET A 24 1.32 -4.64 2.24
CA MET A 24 2.11 -5.18 3.34
C MET A 24 3.59 -5.12 2.97
N LEU A 25 4.34 -4.33 3.73
CA LEU A 25 5.77 -4.12 3.56
C LEU A 25 6.51 -4.80 4.72
N GLU A 26 7.57 -5.54 4.41
CA GLU A 26 8.45 -6.11 5.44
C GLU A 26 9.76 -5.32 5.50
N SER A 27 10.09 -4.84 6.70
CA SER A 27 11.43 -4.42 7.07
C SER A 27 12.15 -5.56 7.79
N ARG A 28 13.41 -5.80 7.44
CA ARG A 28 14.24 -6.84 8.08
C ARG A 28 15.31 -6.29 9.02
N GLY A 29 15.45 -4.97 9.09
CA GLY A 29 16.52 -4.32 9.83
C GLY A 29 16.05 -3.05 10.51
N HIS A 30 16.86 -2.62 11.47
CA HIS A 30 16.71 -1.32 12.12
C HIS A 30 17.37 -0.24 11.27
N LEU A 31 16.66 0.85 11.00
CA LEU A 31 17.07 1.87 10.04
C LEU A 31 16.44 3.22 10.38
N MET A 32 17.22 4.30 10.26
CA MET A 32 16.67 5.66 10.23
C MET A 32 16.43 6.09 8.79
N ILE A 33 15.18 6.45 8.46
CA ILE A 33 14.82 7.02 7.14
C ILE A 33 14.31 8.45 7.25
N GLU A 34 14.60 9.26 6.24
CA GLU A 34 13.96 10.56 6.03
C GLU A 34 12.68 10.40 5.21
N VAL A 35 11.52 10.76 5.79
CA VAL A 35 10.20 10.59 5.17
C VAL A 35 9.63 11.94 4.74
N GLY A 36 10.21 12.52 3.69
CA GLY A 36 9.77 13.80 3.14
C GLY A 36 9.65 14.88 4.21
N LYS A 37 8.49 15.55 4.30
CA LYS A 37 8.25 16.60 5.30
C LYS A 37 8.02 16.07 6.73
N ARG A 38 7.86 14.75 6.93
CA ARG A 38 7.75 14.17 8.27
C ARG A 38 9.09 14.04 8.99
N GLY A 39 10.20 14.20 8.25
CA GLY A 39 11.55 14.09 8.81
C GLY A 39 11.95 12.65 9.12
N ALA A 40 12.92 12.52 10.02
CA ALA A 40 13.49 11.25 10.45
C ALA A 40 12.45 10.33 11.12
N MET A 41 12.43 9.07 10.72
CA MET A 41 11.62 8.01 11.29
C MET A 41 12.50 6.78 11.52
N ALA A 42 12.44 6.23 12.74
CA ALA A 42 13.00 4.91 13.04
C ALA A 42 12.10 3.83 12.43
N LEU A 43 12.71 2.96 11.63
CA LEU A 43 12.10 1.78 11.07
C LEU A 43 12.66 0.57 11.79
N GLU A 44 11.80 -0.12 12.55
CA GLU A 44 12.11 -1.39 13.19
C GLU A 44 11.88 -2.58 12.26
N PRO A 45 12.52 -3.74 12.49
CA PRO A 45 12.16 -4.99 11.84
C PRO A 45 10.68 -5.34 12.09
N GLY A 46 9.97 -5.76 11.03
CA GLY A 46 8.56 -6.13 11.13
C GLY A 46 7.75 -5.79 9.88
N PHE A 47 6.43 -5.87 10.03
CA PHE A 47 5.47 -5.59 8.96
C PHE A 47 4.85 -4.20 9.13
N TYR A 48 4.80 -3.46 8.02
CA TYR A 48 4.18 -2.14 7.92
C TYR A 48 3.04 -2.23 6.91
N LEU A 49 1.88 -1.75 7.33
CA LEU A 49 0.68 -1.73 6.50
C LEU A 49 0.44 -0.33 5.97
N TYR A 50 0.19 -0.23 4.67
CA TYR A 50 -0.26 1.01 4.05
C TYR A 50 -1.60 0.78 3.38
N VAL A 51 -2.62 1.49 3.85
CA VAL A 51 -3.95 1.50 3.26
C VAL A 51 -4.10 2.76 2.40
N GLY A 52 -4.66 2.59 1.21
CA GLY A 52 -4.99 3.74 0.35
C GLY A 52 -6.12 3.43 -0.62
N SER A 53 -6.64 4.47 -1.25
CA SER A 53 -7.71 4.34 -2.24
C SER A 53 -7.27 4.71 -3.64
N ALA A 54 -8.02 4.16 -4.59
CA ALA A 54 -7.77 4.26 -6.02
C ALA A 54 -9.05 4.65 -6.77
N PHE A 55 -9.74 5.70 -6.33
CA PHE A 55 -10.96 6.21 -6.99
C PHE A 55 -10.70 7.18 -8.15
N GLY A 56 -9.43 7.55 -8.37
CA GLY A 56 -9.00 8.41 -9.47
C GLY A 56 -8.78 7.63 -10.79
N PRO A 57 -8.30 8.32 -11.85
CA PRO A 57 -8.03 7.71 -13.14
C PRO A 57 -7.10 6.49 -13.07
N GLY A 58 -7.46 5.43 -13.80
CA GLY A 58 -6.69 4.18 -13.87
C GLY A 58 -6.82 3.24 -12.66
N GLY A 59 -7.58 3.64 -11.64
CA GLY A 59 -8.01 2.79 -10.54
C GLY A 59 -6.88 2.08 -9.79
N ILE A 60 -7.18 0.89 -9.28
CA ILE A 60 -6.27 0.05 -8.52
C ILE A 60 -4.99 -0.24 -9.32
N LYS A 61 -5.12 -0.62 -10.60
CA LYS A 61 -3.99 -0.88 -11.49
C LYS A 61 -2.98 0.27 -11.50
N ALA A 62 -3.45 1.51 -11.65
CA ALA A 62 -2.56 2.68 -11.68
C ALA A 62 -1.91 2.96 -10.32
N ARG A 63 -2.68 2.93 -9.23
CA ARG A 63 -2.17 3.25 -7.88
C ARG A 63 -1.22 2.19 -7.36
N VAL A 64 -1.63 0.92 -7.38
CA VAL A 64 -0.79 -0.19 -6.94
C VAL A 64 0.42 -0.33 -7.86
N GLY A 65 0.24 -0.24 -9.18
CA GLY A 65 1.35 -0.29 -10.14
C GLY A 65 2.39 0.79 -9.86
N ARG A 66 1.96 2.02 -9.55
CA ARG A 66 2.87 3.08 -9.12
C ARG A 66 3.64 2.69 -7.86
N HIS A 67 2.97 2.21 -6.81
CA HIS A 67 3.64 1.82 -5.56
C HIS A 67 4.62 0.65 -5.74
N LEU A 68 4.32 -0.28 -6.64
CA LEU A 68 5.20 -1.40 -6.95
C LEU A 68 6.41 -1.01 -7.82
N SER A 69 6.31 0.07 -8.61
CA SER A 69 7.45 0.56 -9.41
C SER A 69 8.66 0.91 -8.54
N ALA A 70 9.83 0.37 -8.85
CA ALA A 70 11.05 0.65 -8.09
C ALA A 70 11.57 2.07 -8.36
N ASP A 71 11.52 2.52 -9.61
CA ASP A 71 11.97 3.85 -10.02
C ASP A 71 10.77 4.79 -10.17
N LYS A 72 10.69 5.80 -9.30
CA LYS A 72 9.66 6.84 -9.31
C LYS A 72 10.03 8.03 -8.41
N PRO A 73 9.49 9.23 -8.69
CA PRO A 73 9.54 10.34 -7.75
C PRO A 73 8.81 9.99 -6.44
N LEU A 74 9.43 10.30 -5.30
CA LEU A 74 8.85 10.11 -3.98
C LEU A 74 7.82 11.21 -3.71
N ARG A 75 6.55 10.85 -3.62
CA ARG A 75 5.44 11.79 -3.40
C ARG A 75 4.62 11.44 -2.16
N TRP A 76 4.56 10.18 -1.78
CA TRP A 76 3.83 9.70 -0.60
C TRP A 76 4.77 9.04 0.39
N HIS A 77 4.39 8.99 1.67
CA HIS A 77 5.20 8.39 2.72
C HIS A 77 5.58 6.92 2.42
N ILE A 78 4.68 6.16 1.79
CA ILE A 78 4.97 4.80 1.34
C ILE A 78 6.09 4.75 0.28
N ASP A 79 6.27 5.77 -0.54
CA ASP A 79 7.34 5.76 -1.55
C ASP A 79 8.72 5.69 -0.87
N TYR A 80 8.88 6.33 0.29
CA TYR A 80 10.11 6.30 1.09
C TYR A 80 10.31 4.92 1.73
N LEU A 81 9.25 4.40 2.39
CA LEU A 81 9.27 3.06 2.98
C LEU A 81 9.59 1.99 1.94
N ARG A 82 9.03 2.09 0.74
CA ARG A 82 9.21 1.10 -0.33
C ARG A 82 10.66 0.94 -0.78
N ARG A 83 11.50 1.97 -0.64
CA ARG A 83 12.93 1.90 -1.00
C ARG A 83 13.75 1.00 -0.07
N VAL A 84 13.25 0.80 1.15
CA VAL A 84 13.98 0.13 2.23
C VAL A 84 13.24 -1.09 2.78
N THR A 85 12.07 -1.40 2.21
CA THR A 85 11.23 -2.55 2.57
C THR A 85 10.89 -3.38 1.34
N THR A 86 10.50 -4.62 1.57
CA THR A 86 10.01 -5.52 0.51
C THR A 86 8.49 -5.63 0.57
N VAL A 87 7.80 -5.44 -0.55
CA VAL A 87 6.36 -5.73 -0.63
C VAL A 87 6.17 -7.24 -0.55
N ARG A 88 5.41 -7.68 0.46
CA ARG A 88 5.06 -9.08 0.67
C ARG A 88 3.71 -9.44 0.10
N GLU A 89 2.76 -8.54 0.27
CA GLU A 89 1.38 -8.78 -0.15
C GLU A 89 0.69 -7.49 -0.58
N VAL A 90 -0.28 -7.65 -1.48
CA VAL A 90 -1.21 -6.60 -1.89
C VAL A 90 -2.63 -7.14 -1.78
N CYS A 91 -3.40 -6.58 -0.84
CA CYS A 91 -4.82 -6.89 -0.70
C CYS A 91 -5.64 -5.80 -1.37
N ILE A 92 -6.67 -6.18 -2.12
CA ILE A 92 -7.51 -5.23 -2.87
C ILE A 92 -8.98 -5.51 -2.56
N SER A 93 -9.73 -4.44 -2.36
CA SER A 93 -11.19 -4.45 -2.37
C SER A 93 -11.67 -3.52 -3.47
N TYR A 94 -12.48 -4.06 -4.37
CA TYR A 94 -13.18 -3.31 -5.43
C TYR A 94 -14.53 -2.77 -4.96
N ASP A 95 -14.78 -2.71 -3.66
CA ASP A 95 -15.98 -2.06 -3.11
C ASP A 95 -15.98 -0.58 -3.55
N PRO A 96 -17.08 -0.09 -4.16
CA PRO A 96 -17.17 1.29 -4.62
C PRO A 96 -17.21 2.31 -3.47
N ARG A 97 -17.38 1.86 -2.23
CA ARG A 97 -17.31 2.72 -1.04
C ARG A 97 -15.85 2.92 -0.64
N GLN A 98 -15.51 4.14 -0.20
CA GLN A 98 -14.18 4.41 0.33
C GLN A 98 -14.04 3.76 1.71
N LEU A 99 -13.38 2.61 1.77
CA LEU A 99 -13.24 1.80 2.98
C LEU A 99 -11.96 2.12 3.79
N GLU A 100 -11.22 3.18 3.44
CA GLU A 100 -9.92 3.49 4.07
C GLU A 100 -10.01 3.56 5.60
N SER A 101 -11.02 4.24 6.14
CA SER A 101 -11.22 4.33 7.60
C SER A 101 -11.56 2.97 8.23
N LYS A 102 -12.32 2.11 7.55
CA LYS A 102 -12.74 0.82 8.12
C LYS A 102 -11.62 -0.21 8.22
N TRP A 103 -10.54 -0.03 7.46
CA TRP A 103 -9.40 -0.95 7.45
C TRP A 103 -8.33 -0.56 8.47
N VAL A 104 -8.39 0.66 9.01
CA VAL A 104 -7.46 1.13 10.05
C VAL A 104 -7.96 0.72 11.44
N ASP A 105 -9.28 0.55 11.61
CA ASP A 105 -9.94 0.28 12.90
C ASP A 105 -10.27 -1.21 13.15
N ALA A 106 -9.84 -2.12 12.26
CA ALA A 106 -10.14 -3.56 12.32
C ALA A 106 -8.93 -4.38 12.79
#